data_AF-A0A9Q5GVL4-F1
#
_entry.id   AF-A0A9Q5GVL4-F1
#
_cell.length_a   1.000
_cell.length_b   1.000
_cell.length_c   1.000
_cell.angle_alpha   90.00
_cell.angle_beta   90.00
_cell.angle_gamma   90.00
#
_symmetry.space_group_name_H-M   'P 1'
#
loop_
_entity.id
_entity.type
_entity.pdbx_description
1 polymer ?
#
loop_
_entity_poly.entity_id
_entity_poly.type
_entity_poly.pdbx_seq_one_letter_code
_entity_poly.pdbx_strand_id
1 'polypeptide(L)'
;MKNIRPHWHYALAAILLAVPLLYIHGQFHTCNPFYLNGRQFLTFFLLLMLLINTPILLMRNMMQTAGRTMAAVCLATGCCRLVQGISHHRPVGYLLLLLLLQLLLLGYAAKKVSSR
;
A
#
# COMPACT_ATOMS: atom_id res chain seq x y z
N MET A 1 -17.56 -8.18 30.63
CA MET A 1 -16.14 -8.46 30.31
C MET A 1 -15.80 -7.77 28.98
N LYS A 2 -14.98 -6.71 29.00
CA LYS A 2 -14.56 -6.00 27.78
C LYS A 2 -13.70 -6.96 26.96
N ASN A 3 -14.20 -7.36 25.80
CA ASN A 3 -13.50 -8.23 24.85
C ASN A 3 -12.30 -7.45 24.29
N ILE A 4 -11.10 -7.68 24.85
CA ILE A 4 -9.84 -7.10 24.40
C ILE A 4 -9.51 -7.76 23.07
N ARG A 5 -10.04 -7.19 21.98
CA ARG A 5 -9.70 -7.64 20.62
C ARG A 5 -8.20 -7.43 20.45
N PRO A 6 -7.44 -8.46 20.04
CA PRO A 6 -5.99 -8.38 20.12
C PRO A 6 -5.49 -7.40 19.05
N HIS A 7 -4.82 -6.33 19.50
CA HIS A 7 -4.35 -5.20 18.69
C HIS A 7 -3.18 -5.55 17.74
N TRP A 8 -2.74 -6.82 17.74
CA TRP A 8 -1.57 -7.31 16.99
C TRP A 8 -1.65 -7.00 15.48
N HIS A 9 -2.85 -6.97 14.91
CA HIS A 9 -3.05 -6.64 13.50
C HIS A 9 -2.58 -5.21 13.16
N TYR A 10 -2.72 -4.26 14.10
CA TYR A 10 -2.25 -2.88 13.93
C TYR A 10 -0.74 -2.77 14.06
N ALA A 11 -0.12 -3.54 14.95
CA ALA A 11 1.33 -3.63 15.05
C ALA A 11 1.93 -4.23 13.78
N LEU A 12 1.34 -5.31 13.26
CA LEU A 12 1.75 -5.93 12.00
C LEU A 12 1.56 -4.94 10.83
N ALA A 13 0.43 -4.25 10.78
CA ALA A 13 0.20 -3.17 9.81
C ALA A 13 1.28 -2.09 9.85
N ALA A 14 1.62 -1.59 11.04
CA ALA A 14 2.66 -0.58 11.21
C ALA A 14 4.03 -1.08 10.71
N ILE A 15 4.39 -2.33 11.01
CA ILE A 15 5.63 -2.95 10.53
C ILE A 15 5.66 -3.02 9.00
N LEU A 16 4.57 -3.48 8.38
CA LEU A 16 4.47 -3.58 6.91
C LEU A 16 4.58 -2.21 6.22
N LEU A 17 4.11 -1.14 6.86
CA LEU A 17 4.27 0.23 6.36
C LEU A 17 5.68 0.76 6.57
N ALA A 18 6.31 0.40 7.70
CA ALA A 18 7.64 0.86 8.07
C ALA A 18 8.74 0.25 7.19
N VAL A 19 8.63 -1.02 6.79
CA VAL A 19 9.65 -1.69 5.94
C VAL A 19 9.97 -0.92 4.64
N PRO A 20 8.99 -0.52 3.81
CA PRO A 20 9.25 0.29 2.62
C PRO A 20 9.85 1.65 2.93
N LEU A 21 9.48 2.27 4.07
CA LEU A 21 10.04 3.54 4.51
C LEU A 21 11.51 3.40 4.95
N LEU A 22 11.83 2.33 5.67
CA LEU A 22 13.20 2.00 6.06
C LEU A 22 14.08 1.68 4.84
N TYR A 23 13.51 1.00 3.83
CA TYR A 23 14.21 0.73 2.57
C TYR A 23 14.63 2.03 1.87
N ILE A 24 13.72 3.01 1.74
CA ILE A 24 14.06 4.29 1.09
C ILE A 24 15.00 5.15 1.93
N HIS A 25 14.88 5.07 3.26
CA HIS A 25 15.79 5.77 4.17
C HIS A 25 17.21 5.23 4.04
N GLY A 26 17.38 3.90 3.99
CA GLY A 26 18.70 3.27 3.83
C GLY A 26 19.35 3.52 2.47
N GLN A 27 18.56 3.63 1.40
CA GLN A 27 19.10 3.78 0.04
C GLN A 27 19.28 5.25 -0.39
N PHE A 28 18.37 6.12 0.03
CA PHE A 28 18.28 7.48 -0.50
C PHE A 28 18.38 8.55 0.58
N HIS A 29 18.64 8.16 1.84
CA HIS A 29 18.72 9.05 3.00
C HIS A 29 17.49 9.97 3.16
N THR A 30 16.33 9.52 2.70
CA THR A 30 15.06 10.25 2.81
C THR A 30 13.95 9.33 3.31
N CYS A 31 13.14 9.84 4.23
CA CYS A 31 11.91 9.19 4.68
C CYS A 31 10.68 9.62 3.85
N ASN A 32 10.83 10.60 2.95
CA ASN A 32 9.72 11.11 2.16
C ASN A 32 9.68 10.44 0.78
N PRO A 33 8.71 9.56 0.49
CA PRO A 33 8.62 8.86 -0.79
C PRO A 33 8.36 9.80 -1.97
N PHE A 34 7.83 11.01 -1.74
CA PHE A 34 7.56 11.98 -2.80
C PHE A 34 8.83 12.72 -3.29
N TYR A 35 9.97 12.58 -2.62
CA TYR A 35 11.25 13.08 -3.14
C TYR A 35 11.94 12.10 -4.10
N LEU A 36 11.44 10.86 -4.20
CA LEU A 36 12.07 9.81 -5.01
C LEU A 36 11.89 10.05 -6.51
N ASN A 37 12.90 9.74 -7.31
CA ASN A 37 12.76 9.73 -8.77
C ASN A 37 11.69 8.73 -9.23
N GLY A 38 11.11 8.90 -10.42
CA GLY A 38 9.99 8.08 -10.90
C GLY A 38 10.23 6.57 -10.80
N ARG A 39 11.43 6.09 -11.18
CA ARG A 39 11.81 4.66 -11.06
C ARG A 39 11.95 4.22 -9.60
N GLN A 40 12.56 5.04 -8.75
CA GLN A 40 12.73 4.75 -7.33
C GLN A 40 11.39 4.70 -6.59
N PHE A 41 10.49 5.65 -6.89
CA PHE A 41 9.13 5.64 -6.40
C PHE A 41 8.39 4.39 -6.85
N LEU A 42 8.56 3.95 -8.10
CA LEU A 42 7.91 2.74 -8.60
C LEU A 42 8.36 1.49 -7.82
N THR A 43 9.65 1.36 -7.53
CA THR A 43 10.19 0.27 -6.69
C THR A 43 9.63 0.34 -5.27
N PHE A 44 9.62 1.53 -4.65
CA PHE A 44 8.99 1.75 -3.35
C PHE A 44 7.51 1.35 -3.35
N PHE A 45 6.77 1.80 -4.36
CA PHE A 45 5.34 1.56 -4.49
C PHE A 45 5.03 0.08 -4.70
N LEU A 46 5.82 -0.61 -5.53
CA LEU A 46 5.74 -2.07 -5.71
C LEU A 46 5.95 -2.81 -4.39
N LEU A 47 6.97 -2.42 -3.62
CA LEU A 47 7.30 -3.06 -2.34
C LEU A 47 6.20 -2.82 -1.30
N LEU A 48 5.69 -1.58 -1.22
CA LEU A 48 4.53 -1.22 -0.40
C LEU A 48 3.29 -2.03 -0.78
N MET A 49 2.99 -2.13 -2.08
CA MET A 49 1.87 -2.90 -2.61
C MET A 49 2.01 -4.39 -2.24
N LEU A 50 3.19 -4.98 -2.43
CA LEU A 50 3.41 -6.39 -2.13
C LEU A 50 3.23 -6.70 -0.64
N LEU A 51 3.79 -5.84 0.23
CA LEU A 51 3.72 -6.04 1.68
C LEU A 51 2.31 -5.84 2.24
N ILE A 52 1.52 -4.92 1.69
CA ILE A 52 0.15 -4.71 2.15
C ILE A 52 -0.78 -5.80 1.61
N ASN A 53 -0.70 -6.14 0.33
CA ASN A 53 -1.67 -7.04 -0.28
C ASN A 53 -1.41 -8.53 0.04
N THR A 54 -0.16 -8.96 0.19
CA THR A 54 0.17 -10.36 0.54
C THR A 54 -0.58 -10.86 1.79
N PRO A 55 -0.49 -10.19 2.96
CA PRO A 55 -1.23 -10.60 4.14
C PRO A 55 -2.74 -10.41 4.00
N ILE A 56 -3.21 -9.43 3.23
CA ILE A 56 -4.67 -9.29 2.94
C ILE A 56 -5.19 -10.51 2.16
N LEU A 57 -4.41 -11.04 1.22
CA LEU A 57 -4.76 -12.19 0.39
C LEU A 57 -4.67 -13.51 1.18
N LEU A 58 -3.59 -13.70 1.95
CA LEU A 58 -3.32 -14.91 2.73
C LEU A 58 -4.11 -14.96 4.04
N MET A 59 -4.14 -13.88 4.82
CA MET A 59 -4.77 -13.84 6.14
C MET A 59 -6.23 -13.44 6.06
N ARG A 60 -7.10 -14.42 6.32
CA ARG A 60 -8.56 -14.30 6.21
C ARG A 60 -9.19 -13.22 7.09
N ASN A 61 -8.55 -12.84 8.21
CA ASN A 61 -9.09 -11.87 9.18
C ASN A 61 -8.48 -10.45 9.08
N MET A 62 -7.38 -10.25 8.34
CA MET A 62 -6.73 -8.93 8.26
C MET A 62 -7.57 -7.86 7.56
N MET A 63 -8.55 -8.28 6.77
CA MET A 63 -9.30 -7.39 5.89
C MET A 63 -10.48 -6.67 6.55
N GLN A 64 -10.83 -6.98 7.81
CA GLN A 64 -12.03 -6.42 8.44
C GLN A 64 -11.92 -4.91 8.71
N THR A 65 -10.74 -4.37 8.99
CA THR A 65 -10.57 -2.93 9.22
C THR A 65 -9.17 -2.43 8.86
N ALA A 66 -8.12 -3.02 9.44
CA ALA A 66 -6.74 -2.60 9.21
C ALA A 66 -6.31 -2.78 7.72
N GLY A 67 -6.63 -3.91 7.09
CA GLY A 67 -6.29 -4.12 5.68
C GLY A 67 -6.96 -3.11 4.73
N ARG A 68 -8.20 -2.69 5.01
CA ARG A 68 -8.91 -1.68 4.20
C ARG A 68 -8.28 -0.31 4.34
N THR A 69 -7.94 0.12 5.56
CA THR A 69 -7.29 1.41 5.78
C THR A 69 -5.90 1.45 5.13
N MET A 70 -5.12 0.37 5.23
CA MET A 70 -3.81 0.26 4.60
C MET A 70 -3.90 0.27 3.06
N ALA A 71 -4.83 -0.47 2.48
CA ALA A 71 -5.06 -0.45 1.04
C ALA A 71 -5.49 0.94 0.55
N ALA A 72 -6.30 1.65 1.32
CA ALA A 72 -6.67 3.03 1.03
C ALA A 72 -5.48 4.00 1.10
N VAL A 73 -4.61 3.87 2.10
CA VAL A 73 -3.35 4.64 2.19
C VAL A 73 -2.44 4.36 1.00
N CYS A 74 -2.31 3.08 0.60
CA CYS A 74 -1.55 2.69 -0.58
C CYS A 74 -2.13 3.33 -1.85
N LEU A 75 -3.45 3.25 -2.06
CA LEU A 75 -4.13 3.88 -3.19
C LEU A 75 -3.93 5.40 -3.18
N ALA A 76 -4.13 6.07 -2.05
CA ALA A 76 -3.94 7.51 -1.91
C ALA A 76 -2.50 7.92 -2.26
N THR A 77 -1.50 7.19 -1.77
CA THR A 77 -0.09 7.44 -2.07
C THR A 77 0.21 7.33 -3.58
N GLY A 78 -0.34 6.31 -4.23
CA GLY A 78 -0.23 6.13 -5.67
C GLY A 78 -0.92 7.25 -6.45
N CYS A 79 -2.15 7.62 -6.07
CA CYS A 79 -2.91 8.71 -6.69
C CYS A 79 -2.20 10.05 -6.56
N CYS A 80 -1.70 10.40 -5.38
CA CYS A 80 -0.93 11.64 -5.17
C CYS A 80 0.27 11.71 -6.13
N ARG A 81 1.00 10.60 -6.28
CA ARG A 81 2.15 10.58 -7.20
C ARG A 81 1.73 10.60 -8.67
N LEU A 82 0.60 9.98 -9.01
CA LEU A 82 0.06 10.00 -10.35
C LEU A 82 -0.34 11.43 -10.76
N VAL A 83 -1.06 12.14 -9.90
CA VAL A 83 -1.41 13.56 -10.11
C VAL A 83 -0.13 14.38 -10.31
N GLN A 84 0.86 14.22 -9.42
CA GLN A 84 2.13 14.93 -9.53
C GLN A 84 2.87 14.61 -10.85
N GLY A 85 2.89 13.35 -11.27
CA GLY A 85 3.54 12.93 -12.51
C GLY A 85 2.86 13.51 -13.76
N ILE A 86 1.53 13.56 -13.76
CA ILE A 86 0.75 14.21 -14.83
C ILE A 86 1.04 15.71 -14.88
N SER A 87 1.02 16.40 -13.73
CA SER A 87 1.31 17.84 -13.66
C SER A 87 2.71 18.20 -14.15
N HIS A 88 3.69 17.30 -14.01
CA HIS A 88 5.06 17.50 -14.49
C HIS A 88 5.31 16.91 -15.89
N HIS A 89 4.27 16.53 -16.64
CA HIS A 89 4.35 15.89 -17.96
C HIS A 89 5.30 14.68 -18.01
N ARG A 90 5.42 13.93 -16.90
CA ARG A 90 6.25 12.73 -16.82
C ARG A 90 5.44 11.50 -17.23
N PRO A 91 6.08 10.49 -17.86
CA PRO A 91 5.39 9.24 -18.17
C PRO A 91 4.97 8.51 -16.89
N VAL A 92 3.67 8.29 -16.71
CA VAL A 92 3.06 7.63 -15.53
C VAL A 92 2.45 6.27 -15.84
N GLY A 93 2.68 5.71 -17.03
CA GLY A 93 2.02 4.48 -17.49
C GLY A 93 2.19 3.28 -16.56
N TYR A 94 3.41 3.02 -16.08
CA TYR A 94 3.65 1.93 -15.13
C TYR A 94 2.95 2.14 -13.78
N LEU A 95 2.90 3.39 -13.30
CA LEU A 95 2.22 3.72 -12.06
C LEU A 95 0.71 3.52 -12.19
N LEU A 96 0.14 3.91 -13.34
CA LEU A 96 -1.27 3.67 -13.64
C LEU A 96 -1.59 2.17 -13.65
N LEU A 97 -0.73 1.35 -14.28
CA LEU A 97 -0.91 -0.11 -14.29
C LEU A 97 -0.92 -0.71 -12.88
N LEU A 98 -0.03 -0.23 -11.99
CA LEU A 98 0.00 -0.68 -10.60
C LEU A 98 -1.22 -0.22 -9.80
N LEU A 99 -1.72 1.00 -10.05
CA LEU A 99 -2.96 1.49 -9.45
C LEU A 99 -4.17 0.65 -9.88
N LEU A 100 -4.26 0.30 -11.17
CA LEU A 100 -5.31 -0.58 -11.67
C LEU A 100 -5.23 -1.98 -11.03
N LEU A 101 -4.02 -2.54 -10.92
CA LEU A 101 -3.81 -3.80 -10.22
C LEU A 101 -4.23 -3.71 -8.75
N GLN A 102 -3.90 -2.61 -8.07
CA GLN A 102 -4.30 -2.39 -6.68
C GLN A 102 -5.83 -2.35 -6.51
N LEU A 103 -6.54 -1.70 -7.44
CA LEU A 103 -8.00 -1.67 -7.45
C LEU A 103 -8.60 -3.07 -7.66
N LEU A 104 -8.03 -3.86 -8.59
CA LEU A 104 -8.46 -5.24 -8.83
C LEU A 104 -8.25 -6.12 -7.59
N LEU A 105 -7.09 -6.01 -6.94
CA LEU A 105 -6.80 -6.75 -5.70
C LEU A 105 -7.76 -6.37 -4.58
N LEU A 106 -8.05 -5.08 -4.42
CA LEU A 106 -9.01 -4.61 -3.43
C LEU A 106 -10.43 -5.13 -3.73
N GLY A 107 -10.86 -5.10 -4.99
CA GLY A 107 -12.16 -5.61 -5.42
C GLY A 107 -12.30 -7.13 -5.20
N TYR A 108 -11.27 -7.90 -5.57
CA TYR A 108 -11.22 -9.35 -5.32
C TYR A 108 -11.30 -9.66 -3.82
N ALA A 109 -10.48 -8.96 -3.02
CA ALA A 109 -10.46 -9.12 -1.58
C ALA A 109 -11.83 -8.76 -0.98
N ALA A 110 -12.44 -7.63 -1.40
CA ALA A 110 -13.78 -7.21 -0.99
C ALA A 110 -14.85 -8.27 -1.26
N LYS A 111 -14.85 -8.87 -2.46
CA LYS A 111 -15.78 -9.95 -2.82
C LYS A 111 -15.57 -11.20 -1.95
N LYS A 112 -14.33 -11.56 -1.65
CA LYS A 112 -13.97 -12.68 -0.76
C LYS A 112 -14.49 -12.49 0.67
N VAL A 113 -14.68 -11.24 1.11
CA VAL A 113 -15.31 -10.91 2.40
C VAL A 113 -16.83 -10.90 2.31
N SER A 114 -17.43 -10.40 1.23
CA SER A 114 -18.90 -10.29 1.07
C SER A 114 -19.61 -11.60 0.73
N SER A 115 -18.91 -12.62 0.22
CA SER A 115 -19.48 -13.95 -0.08
C SER A 115 -19.67 -14.84 1.17
N ARG A 116 -19.75 -14.22 2.34
CA ARG A 116 -19.97 -14.85 3.66
C ARG A 116 -21.04 -14.08 4.40
#